data_AF-A0A2A8CVM6-F1
#
_entry.id   AF-A0A2A8CVM6-F1
#
_cell.length_a   1.000
_cell.length_b   1.000
_cell.length_c   1.000
_cell.angle_alpha   90.00
_cell.angle_beta   90.00
_cell.angle_gamma   90.00
#
_symmetry.space_group_name_H-M   'P 1'
#
loop_
_entity.id
_entity.type
_entity.pdbx_description
1 polymer ?
#
loop_
_entity_poly.entity_id
_entity_poly.type
_entity_poly.pdbx_seq_one_letter_code
_entity_poly.pdbx_strand_id
1 'polypeptide(L)'
;MASIIKRSDHYYAQFFDTSKTPKRHRFSLKTRDAHEARRRMVRLEDAYLRGAFDPWTDDPWTFDQPVYDLLRLPEAEQAFLSEKEAAGRRPNTLRTYREVLSLFRAQVDGNPRVDDIPEDALQRFVWRSDLSRATQHKRYGHLRTFFRWCVAGRHARRNPLEAVEAPRRPQKLPKAVRVNDLDRICAAVWKDYRAKLERGHVRDGELIWRVPLFRFAFYTGMRASELARLRWRDLDRERELIVIRRQKNGREQTIPLTSRAACQLQEVRAGDPEDFVFRSPTFDRRKRSTRSFRERASKAFREARRRAGIERKLNLHSLRHGFCTRLAEAGKSAVVIKEAARHADISTSMRYVHMANDTLKRELADAFDD
;
A
#
# COMPACT_ATOMS: atom_id res chain seq x y z
N MET A 1 -48.66 -7.59 -17.61
CA MET A 1 -49.16 -6.88 -16.40
C MET A 1 -49.38 -7.89 -15.29
N ALA A 2 -48.89 -7.60 -14.09
CA ALA A 2 -49.05 -8.43 -12.89
C ALA A 2 -50.16 -7.90 -11.97
N SER A 3 -50.81 -8.79 -11.22
CA SER A 3 -51.88 -8.44 -10.27
C SER A 3 -51.82 -9.33 -9.03
N ILE A 4 -52.34 -8.83 -7.91
CA ILE A 4 -52.39 -9.55 -6.62
C ILE A 4 -53.79 -10.06 -6.36
N ILE A 5 -53.88 -11.31 -5.90
CA ILE A 5 -55.15 -11.99 -5.64
C ILE A 5 -55.07 -12.66 -4.27
N LYS A 6 -56.09 -12.47 -3.44
CA LYS A 6 -56.23 -13.14 -2.14
C LYS A 6 -57.10 -14.39 -2.29
N ARG A 7 -56.64 -15.54 -1.81
CA ARG A 7 -57.41 -16.79 -1.70
C ARG A 7 -57.01 -17.54 -0.42
N SER A 8 -57.98 -18.02 0.34
CA SER A 8 -57.76 -18.87 1.53
C SER A 8 -56.62 -18.36 2.42
N ASP A 9 -56.75 -17.09 2.82
CA ASP A 9 -55.79 -16.31 3.62
C ASP A 9 -54.39 -16.05 3.05
N HIS A 10 -54.08 -16.48 1.83
CA HIS A 10 -52.79 -16.21 1.21
C HIS A 10 -52.91 -15.33 -0.04
N TYR A 11 -51.85 -14.57 -0.29
CA TYR A 11 -51.73 -13.75 -1.49
C TYR A 11 -51.01 -14.52 -2.61
N TYR A 12 -51.45 -14.28 -3.83
CA TYR A 12 -50.93 -14.86 -5.07
C TYR A 12 -50.61 -13.73 -6.05
N ALA A 13 -49.58 -13.92 -6.86
CA ALA A 13 -49.33 -13.08 -8.03
C ALA A 13 -49.94 -13.75 -9.26
N GLN A 14 -50.58 -12.96 -10.12
CA GLN A 14 -51.10 -13.38 -11.41
C GLN A 14 -50.48 -12.52 -12.51
N PHE A 15 -49.79 -13.17 -13.43
CA PHE A 15 -49.23 -12.55 -14.63
C PHE A 15 -50.13 -12.82 -15.82
N PHE A 16 -50.25 -11.83 -16.71
CA PHE A 16 -50.99 -11.91 -17.96
C PHE A 16 -50.11 -11.47 -19.13
N ASP A 17 -50.05 -12.33 -20.14
CA ASP A 17 -49.34 -12.14 -21.41
C ASP A 17 -50.10 -12.86 -22.53
N THR A 18 -50.47 -12.14 -23.59
CA THR A 18 -51.24 -12.69 -24.73
C THR A 18 -50.41 -13.61 -25.62
N SER A 19 -49.08 -13.53 -25.53
CA SER A 19 -48.14 -14.33 -26.32
C SER A 19 -47.80 -15.69 -25.68
N LYS A 20 -48.18 -15.92 -24.42
CA LYS A 20 -47.87 -17.13 -23.66
C LYS A 20 -49.09 -18.08 -23.56
N THR A 21 -48.81 -19.38 -23.41
CA THR A 21 -49.83 -20.40 -23.16
C THR A 21 -49.51 -21.14 -21.86
N PRO A 22 -50.35 -21.07 -20.83
CA PRO A 22 -51.64 -20.35 -20.74
C PRO A 22 -51.47 -18.81 -20.69
N LYS A 23 -52.43 -18.03 -21.18
CA LYS A 23 -52.37 -16.54 -21.16
C LYS A 23 -52.26 -15.93 -19.76
N ARG A 24 -52.65 -16.68 -18.73
CA ARG A 24 -52.56 -16.29 -17.32
C ARG A 24 -51.79 -17.36 -16.55
N HIS A 25 -50.79 -16.94 -15.79
CA HIS A 25 -50.10 -17.81 -14.86
C HIS A 25 -50.19 -17.26 -13.43
N ARG A 26 -50.31 -18.15 -12.44
CA ARG A 26 -50.48 -17.77 -11.03
C ARG A 26 -49.62 -18.65 -10.14
N PHE A 27 -48.98 -18.02 -9.17
CA PHE A 27 -48.27 -18.71 -8.11
C PHE A 27 -48.45 -18.00 -6.76
N SER A 28 -48.26 -18.74 -5.68
CA SER A 28 -48.37 -18.22 -4.32
C SER A 28 -47.24 -17.25 -4.03
N LEU A 29 -47.52 -16.16 -3.31
CA LEU A 29 -46.54 -15.22 -2.76
C LEU A 29 -46.09 -15.62 -1.35
N LYS A 30 -46.45 -16.81 -0.85
CA LYS A 30 -46.04 -17.35 0.47
C LYS A 30 -46.17 -16.33 1.61
N THR A 31 -47.26 -15.57 1.63
CA THR A 31 -47.54 -14.56 2.67
C THR A 31 -49.04 -14.36 2.83
N ARG A 32 -49.44 -14.05 4.07
CA ARG A 32 -50.79 -13.61 4.46
C ARG A 32 -50.87 -12.09 4.65
N ASP A 33 -49.74 -11.40 4.59
CA ASP A 33 -49.62 -9.96 4.76
C ASP A 33 -49.74 -9.23 3.41
N ALA A 34 -50.66 -8.27 3.34
CA ALA A 34 -50.99 -7.55 2.11
C ALA A 34 -49.85 -6.66 1.62
N HIS A 35 -49.06 -6.08 2.54
CA HIS A 35 -47.99 -5.17 2.22
C HIS A 35 -46.77 -5.93 1.70
N GLU A 36 -46.41 -7.04 2.35
CA GLU A 36 -45.38 -7.98 1.89
C GLU A 36 -45.73 -8.60 0.53
N ALA A 37 -47.00 -8.95 0.32
CA ALA A 37 -47.48 -9.42 -0.98
C ALA A 37 -47.25 -8.38 -2.09
N ARG A 38 -47.56 -7.10 -1.81
CA ARG A 38 -47.31 -5.99 -2.75
C ARG A 38 -45.84 -5.84 -3.07
N ARG A 39 -44.96 -5.85 -2.07
CA ARG A 39 -43.50 -5.76 -2.28
C ARG A 39 -42.98 -6.89 -3.16
N ARG A 40 -43.38 -8.13 -2.89
CA ARG A 40 -42.94 -9.31 -3.66
C ARG A 40 -43.44 -9.26 -5.10
N MET A 41 -44.71 -8.89 -5.32
CA MET A 41 -45.29 -8.77 -6.66
C MET A 41 -44.57 -7.70 -7.49
N VAL A 42 -44.34 -6.50 -6.93
CA VAL A 42 -43.63 -5.42 -7.64
C VAL A 42 -42.22 -5.85 -8.04
N ARG A 43 -41.49 -6.56 -7.17
CA ARG A 43 -40.15 -7.10 -7.51
C ARG A 43 -40.20 -8.08 -8.67
N LEU A 44 -41.18 -8.99 -8.68
CA LEU A 44 -41.34 -9.99 -9.75
C LEU A 44 -41.79 -9.35 -11.06
N GLU A 45 -42.68 -8.36 -11.01
CA GLU A 45 -43.11 -7.62 -12.19
C GLU A 45 -41.95 -6.82 -12.81
N ASP A 46 -41.16 -6.12 -11.99
CA ASP A 46 -39.96 -5.41 -12.43
C ASP A 46 -38.92 -6.37 -13.03
N ALA A 47 -38.73 -7.55 -12.44
CA ALA A 47 -37.84 -8.58 -13.01
C ALA A 47 -38.33 -9.13 -14.36
N TYR A 48 -39.63 -9.37 -14.50
CA TYR A 48 -40.25 -9.82 -15.75
C TYR A 48 -40.15 -8.76 -16.85
N LEU A 49 -40.43 -7.49 -16.53
CA LEU A 49 -40.29 -6.38 -17.48
C LEU A 49 -38.85 -6.21 -17.98
N ARG A 50 -37.85 -6.55 -17.16
CA ARG A 50 -36.43 -6.56 -17.56
C ARG A 50 -35.97 -7.87 -18.21
N GLY A 51 -36.84 -8.85 -18.37
CA GLY A 51 -36.51 -10.18 -18.91
C GLY A 51 -35.63 -11.05 -18.00
N ALA A 52 -35.49 -10.68 -16.72
CA ALA A 52 -34.71 -11.43 -15.72
C ALA A 52 -35.51 -12.54 -15.01
N PHE A 53 -36.80 -12.64 -15.30
CA PHE A 53 -37.74 -13.60 -14.73
C PHE A 53 -38.85 -13.89 -15.73
N ASP A 54 -39.09 -15.15 -16.07
CA ASP A 54 -40.27 -15.58 -16.82
C ASP A 54 -41.27 -16.28 -15.86
N PRO A 55 -42.43 -15.67 -15.56
CA PRO A 55 -43.44 -16.25 -14.69
C PRO A 55 -43.91 -17.64 -15.08
N TRP A 56 -43.77 -18.06 -16.34
CA TRP A 56 -44.23 -19.34 -16.85
C TRP A 56 -43.21 -20.47 -16.72
N THR A 57 -41.92 -20.16 -16.67
CA THR A 57 -40.85 -21.16 -16.69
C THR A 57 -39.97 -21.11 -15.45
N ASP A 58 -39.84 -19.93 -14.83
CA ASP A 58 -38.89 -19.71 -13.75
C ASP A 58 -39.57 -19.86 -12.38
N ASP A 59 -38.80 -20.33 -11.40
CA ASP A 59 -39.27 -20.37 -10.01
C ASP A 59 -39.16 -18.96 -9.40
N PRO A 60 -40.29 -18.34 -9.00
CA PRO A 60 -40.32 -16.99 -8.41
C PRO A 60 -39.54 -16.84 -7.10
N TRP A 61 -39.08 -17.95 -6.51
CA TRP A 61 -38.28 -17.97 -5.29
C TRP A 61 -36.79 -18.16 -5.53
N THR A 62 -36.38 -18.51 -6.75
CA THR A 62 -34.97 -18.79 -7.07
C THR A 62 -34.42 -18.00 -8.26
N PHE A 63 -35.27 -17.33 -9.06
CA PHE A 63 -34.86 -16.57 -10.25
C PHE A 63 -33.80 -15.48 -10.01
N ASP A 64 -33.78 -14.90 -8.80
CA ASP A 64 -32.81 -13.86 -8.39
C ASP A 64 -31.86 -14.38 -7.29
N GLN A 65 -31.70 -15.70 -7.19
CA GLN A 65 -30.60 -16.24 -6.39
C GLN A 65 -29.29 -15.97 -7.11
N PRO A 66 -28.32 -15.32 -6.45
CA PRO A 66 -27.03 -15.10 -7.07
C PRO A 66 -26.42 -16.44 -7.45
N VAL A 67 -26.14 -16.63 -8.74
CA VAL A 67 -25.33 -17.76 -9.21
C VAL A 67 -23.91 -17.54 -8.68
N TYR A 68 -23.41 -18.51 -7.92
CA TYR A 68 -22.05 -18.50 -7.37
C TYR A 68 -21.17 -19.46 -8.17
N ASP A 69 -20.00 -18.98 -8.57
CA ASP A 69 -18.95 -19.80 -9.14
C ASP A 69 -17.93 -20.13 -8.04
N LEU A 70 -18.23 -21.14 -7.23
CA LEU A 70 -17.48 -21.44 -6.01
C LEU A 70 -16.11 -22.04 -6.30
N LEU A 71 -15.12 -21.16 -6.39
CA LEU A 71 -13.75 -21.52 -6.73
C LEU A 71 -13.05 -22.25 -5.58
N ARG A 72 -12.15 -23.15 -5.96
CA ARG A 72 -11.12 -23.68 -5.06
C ARG A 72 -10.04 -22.63 -4.82
N LEU A 73 -9.36 -22.73 -3.68
CA LEU A 73 -8.34 -21.77 -3.27
C LEU A 73 -7.27 -21.48 -4.37
N PRO A 74 -6.71 -22.49 -5.09
CA PRO A 74 -5.74 -22.21 -6.16
C PRO A 74 -6.34 -21.44 -7.35
N GLU A 75 -7.56 -21.77 -7.74
CA GLU A 75 -8.27 -21.15 -8.86
C GLU A 75 -8.60 -19.69 -8.52
N ALA A 76 -9.10 -19.46 -7.29
CA ALA A 76 -9.38 -18.13 -6.77
C ALA A 76 -8.10 -17.28 -6.68
N GLU A 77 -6.98 -17.84 -6.21
CA GLU A 77 -5.68 -17.16 -6.18
C GLU A 77 -5.26 -16.71 -7.58
N GLN A 78 -5.32 -17.61 -8.56
CA GLN A 78 -4.93 -17.30 -9.95
C GLN A 78 -5.84 -16.23 -10.55
N ALA A 79 -7.16 -16.39 -10.45
CA ALA A 79 -8.15 -15.43 -10.94
C ALA A 79 -7.97 -14.05 -10.31
N PHE A 80 -7.76 -13.98 -8.99
CA PHE A 80 -7.48 -12.73 -8.29
C PHE A 80 -6.22 -12.04 -8.83
N LEU A 81 -5.11 -12.77 -8.97
CA LEU A 81 -3.85 -12.21 -9.44
C LEU A 81 -3.96 -11.71 -10.88
N SER A 82 -4.61 -12.48 -11.77
CA SER A 82 -4.88 -12.09 -13.15
C SER A 82 -5.73 -10.82 -13.24
N GLU A 83 -6.80 -10.71 -12.45
CA GLU A 83 -7.62 -9.50 -12.43
C GLU A 83 -6.83 -8.29 -11.92
N LYS A 84 -6.03 -8.44 -10.85
CA LYS A 84 -5.19 -7.34 -10.36
C LYS A 84 -4.13 -6.92 -11.37
N GLU A 85 -3.60 -7.84 -12.15
CA GLU A 85 -2.68 -7.55 -13.24
C GLU A 85 -3.37 -6.78 -14.37
N ALA A 86 -4.53 -7.27 -14.84
CA ALA A 86 -5.35 -6.60 -15.85
C ALA A 86 -5.78 -5.19 -15.41
N ALA A 87 -6.07 -5.00 -14.12
CA ALA A 87 -6.38 -3.69 -13.53
C ALA A 87 -5.14 -2.78 -13.35
N GLY A 88 -3.98 -3.14 -13.91
CA GLY A 88 -2.77 -2.32 -13.91
C GLY A 88 -2.15 -2.13 -12.51
N ARG A 89 -2.32 -3.09 -11.59
CA ARG A 89 -1.70 -2.98 -10.26
C ARG A 89 -0.18 -3.04 -10.38
N ARG A 90 0.50 -2.32 -9.49
CA ARG A 90 1.97 -2.22 -9.51
C ARG A 90 2.62 -3.61 -9.37
N PRO A 91 3.70 -3.91 -10.12
CA PRO A 91 4.36 -5.22 -10.08
C PRO A 91 4.79 -5.66 -8.67
N ASN A 92 5.28 -4.73 -7.85
CA ASN A 92 5.67 -5.05 -6.47
C ASN A 92 4.48 -5.39 -5.57
N THR A 93 3.31 -4.79 -5.82
CA THR A 93 2.07 -5.11 -5.11
C THR A 93 1.59 -6.50 -5.50
N LEU A 94 1.58 -6.83 -6.80
CA LEU A 94 1.26 -8.17 -7.30
C LEU A 94 2.18 -9.24 -6.74
N ARG A 95 3.51 -8.99 -6.75
CA ARG A 95 4.48 -9.90 -6.14
C ARG A 95 4.16 -10.17 -4.67
N THR A 96 3.79 -9.13 -3.92
CA THR A 96 3.44 -9.28 -2.50
C THR A 96 2.16 -10.10 -2.30
N TYR A 97 1.12 -9.90 -3.14
CA TYR A 97 -0.07 -10.73 -3.09
C TYR A 97 0.27 -12.20 -3.36
N ARG A 98 1.01 -12.47 -4.44
CA ARG A 98 1.45 -13.82 -4.81
C ARG A 98 2.25 -14.49 -3.69
N GLU A 99 3.23 -13.79 -3.12
CA GLU A 99 4.03 -14.31 -1.99
C GLU A 99 3.14 -14.69 -0.80
N VAL A 100 2.18 -13.84 -0.40
CA VAL A 100 1.35 -14.11 0.78
C VAL A 100 0.31 -15.21 0.51
N LEU A 101 -0.35 -15.19 -0.66
CA LEU A 101 -1.36 -16.18 -1.02
C LEU A 101 -0.73 -17.56 -1.23
N SER A 102 0.43 -17.65 -1.88
CA SER A 102 1.16 -18.90 -2.04
C SER A 102 1.58 -19.50 -0.69
N LEU A 103 2.06 -18.67 0.24
CA LEU A 103 2.37 -19.12 1.61
C LEU A 103 1.13 -19.60 2.37
N PHE A 104 -0.01 -18.94 2.15
CA PHE A 104 -1.27 -19.35 2.77
C PHE A 104 -1.76 -20.69 2.20
N ARG A 105 -1.80 -20.80 0.87
CA ARG A 105 -2.19 -22.03 0.15
C ARG A 105 -1.33 -23.22 0.57
N ALA A 106 -0.02 -23.04 0.72
CA ALA A 106 0.88 -24.11 1.18
C ALA A 106 0.61 -24.59 2.61
N GLN A 107 -0.16 -23.84 3.41
CA GLN A 107 -0.56 -24.20 4.77
C GLN A 107 -1.96 -24.82 4.85
N VAL A 108 -2.72 -24.82 3.75
CA VAL A 108 -4.10 -25.32 3.71
C VAL A 108 -4.12 -26.60 2.88
N ASP A 109 -4.40 -27.72 3.53
CA ASP A 109 -4.42 -29.03 2.87
C ASP A 109 -5.62 -29.19 1.94
N GLY A 110 -5.43 -29.96 0.86
CA GLY A 110 -6.52 -30.41 0.00
C GLY A 110 -7.12 -29.38 -0.96
N ASN A 111 -6.61 -28.14 -1.00
CA ASN A 111 -7.10 -27.07 -1.88
C ASN A 111 -8.63 -26.92 -1.81
N PRO A 112 -9.19 -26.60 -0.63
CA PRO A 112 -10.63 -26.55 -0.42
C PRO A 112 -11.26 -25.43 -1.25
N ARG A 113 -12.60 -25.47 -1.37
CA ARG A 113 -13.36 -24.30 -1.82
C ARG A 113 -13.14 -23.15 -0.85
N VAL A 114 -13.23 -21.91 -1.33
CA VAL A 114 -13.07 -20.74 -0.46
C VAL A 114 -14.03 -20.77 0.74
N ASP A 115 -15.28 -21.23 0.53
CA ASP A 115 -16.31 -21.39 1.58
C ASP A 115 -15.95 -22.41 2.67
N ASP A 116 -15.11 -23.39 2.32
CA ASP A 116 -14.77 -24.57 3.12
C ASP A 116 -13.39 -24.45 3.78
N ILE A 117 -12.74 -23.28 3.67
CA ILE A 117 -11.46 -23.00 4.34
C ILE A 117 -11.70 -23.04 5.87
N PRO A 118 -11.00 -23.90 6.61
CA PRO A 118 -11.14 -23.97 8.06
C PRO A 118 -10.67 -22.69 8.74
N GLU A 119 -11.42 -22.24 9.75
CA GLU A 119 -11.09 -21.04 10.52
C GLU A 119 -9.73 -21.16 11.22
N ASP A 120 -9.43 -22.34 11.79
CA ASP A 120 -8.18 -22.63 12.47
C ASP A 120 -6.97 -22.49 11.52
N ALA A 121 -7.13 -22.81 10.23
CA ALA A 121 -6.07 -22.63 9.24
C ALA A 121 -5.77 -21.13 9.00
N LEU A 122 -6.82 -20.30 8.95
CA LEU A 122 -6.69 -18.85 8.84
C LEU A 122 -6.06 -18.24 10.11
N GLN A 123 -6.52 -18.65 11.29
CA GLN A 123 -5.96 -18.21 12.57
C GLN A 123 -4.49 -18.59 12.67
N ARG A 124 -4.15 -19.86 12.41
CA ARG A 124 -2.75 -20.34 12.41
C ARG A 124 -1.89 -19.56 11.44
N PHE A 125 -2.39 -19.23 10.24
CA PHE A 125 -1.60 -18.46 9.26
C PHE A 125 -1.37 -17.00 9.67
N VAL A 126 -2.39 -16.35 10.23
CA VAL A 126 -2.35 -14.93 10.62
C VAL A 126 -1.54 -14.74 11.91
N TRP A 127 -1.77 -15.58 12.92
CA TRP A 127 -1.26 -15.42 14.28
C TRP A 127 -0.05 -16.28 14.63
N ARG A 128 0.68 -16.78 13.63
CA ARG A 128 1.97 -17.47 13.83
C ARG A 128 2.87 -16.71 14.82
N SER A 129 3.34 -17.43 15.84
CA SER A 129 4.10 -16.88 16.97
C SER A 129 5.50 -16.40 16.58
N ASP A 130 6.10 -17.00 15.55
CA ASP A 130 7.41 -16.61 15.00
C ASP A 130 7.36 -15.31 14.18
N LEU A 131 6.18 -14.74 13.95
CA LEU A 131 5.99 -13.53 13.14
C LEU A 131 5.87 -12.27 14.00
N SER A 132 6.49 -11.19 13.52
CA SER A 132 6.25 -9.87 14.11
C SER A 132 4.79 -9.44 13.93
N ARG A 133 4.22 -8.68 14.89
CA ARG A 133 2.86 -8.11 14.79
C ARG A 133 2.59 -7.36 13.48
N ALA A 134 3.62 -6.71 12.92
CA ALA A 134 3.51 -6.01 11.63
C ALA A 134 3.32 -6.98 10.46
N THR A 135 3.98 -8.14 10.52
CA THR A 135 3.82 -9.22 9.54
C THR A 135 2.46 -9.88 9.68
N GLN A 136 1.99 -10.14 10.91
CA GLN A 136 0.64 -10.67 11.19
C GLN A 136 -0.44 -9.73 10.58
N HIS A 137 -0.37 -8.43 10.89
CA HIS A 137 -1.28 -7.43 10.32
C HIS A 137 -1.21 -7.36 8.79
N LYS A 138 0.00 -7.48 8.20
CA LYS A 138 0.18 -7.51 6.75
C LYS A 138 -0.51 -8.74 6.14
N ARG A 139 -0.30 -9.94 6.68
CA ARG A 139 -0.92 -11.18 6.22
C ARG A 139 -2.45 -11.08 6.24
N TYR A 140 -3.00 -10.68 7.38
CA TYR A 140 -4.43 -10.42 7.53
C TYR A 140 -4.95 -9.43 6.49
N GLY A 141 -4.26 -8.30 6.27
CA GLY A 141 -4.68 -7.30 5.29
C GLY A 141 -4.73 -7.81 3.84
N HIS A 142 -3.79 -8.69 3.46
CA HIS A 142 -3.77 -9.32 2.13
C HIS A 142 -4.91 -10.35 1.99
N LEU A 143 -5.08 -11.23 2.99
CA LEU A 143 -6.20 -12.18 3.02
C LEU A 143 -7.55 -11.46 2.99
N ARG A 144 -7.71 -10.39 3.76
CA ARG A 144 -8.94 -9.59 3.78
C ARG A 144 -9.26 -9.01 2.41
N THR A 145 -8.25 -8.52 1.69
CA THR A 145 -8.45 -8.00 0.34
C THR A 145 -8.84 -9.11 -0.63
N PHE A 146 -8.21 -10.28 -0.51
CA PHE A 146 -8.48 -11.45 -1.34
C PHE A 146 -9.89 -12.01 -1.11
N PHE A 147 -10.28 -12.31 0.14
CA PHE A 147 -11.59 -12.89 0.42
C PHE A 147 -12.74 -11.91 0.20
N ARG A 148 -12.55 -10.60 0.43
CA ARG A 148 -13.55 -9.59 0.02
C ARG A 148 -13.74 -9.57 -1.48
N TRP A 149 -12.67 -9.79 -2.25
CA TRP A 149 -12.78 -9.94 -3.69
C TRP A 149 -13.52 -11.23 -4.07
N CYS A 150 -13.24 -12.36 -3.41
CA CYS A 150 -13.98 -13.62 -3.65
C CYS A 150 -15.49 -13.44 -3.43
N VAL A 151 -15.89 -12.78 -2.34
CA VAL A 151 -17.32 -12.51 -2.07
C VAL A 151 -17.91 -11.54 -3.09
N ALA A 152 -17.21 -10.45 -3.41
CA ALA A 152 -17.68 -9.47 -4.38
C ALA A 152 -17.85 -10.08 -5.80
N GLY A 153 -16.96 -10.98 -6.19
CA GLY A 153 -17.02 -11.73 -7.45
C GLY A 153 -17.92 -12.97 -7.41
N ARG A 154 -18.66 -13.19 -6.30
CA ARG A 154 -19.51 -14.39 -6.10
C ARG A 154 -18.74 -15.72 -6.23
N HIS A 155 -17.44 -15.70 -5.95
CA HIS A 155 -16.58 -16.88 -5.85
C HIS A 155 -16.62 -17.55 -4.47
N ALA A 156 -17.22 -16.87 -3.50
CA ALA A 156 -17.49 -17.36 -2.15
C ALA A 156 -18.82 -16.78 -1.68
N ARG A 157 -19.59 -17.53 -0.90
CA ARG A 157 -20.87 -17.07 -0.33
C ARG A 157 -20.67 -16.15 0.87
N ARG A 158 -19.62 -16.42 1.64
CA ARG A 158 -19.24 -15.68 2.85
C ARG A 158 -17.75 -15.43 2.85
N ASN A 159 -17.32 -14.44 3.63
CA ASN A 159 -15.90 -14.16 3.80
C ASN A 159 -15.35 -15.02 4.95
N PRO A 160 -14.47 -16.01 4.68
CA PRO A 160 -13.94 -16.90 5.72
C PRO A 160 -13.15 -16.17 6.82
N LEU A 161 -12.65 -14.97 6.52
CA LEU A 161 -11.84 -14.19 7.45
C LEU A 161 -12.66 -13.41 8.49
N GLU A 162 -13.99 -13.39 8.41
CA GLU A 162 -14.84 -12.62 9.34
C GLU A 162 -14.74 -13.11 10.79
N ALA A 163 -14.55 -14.41 11.00
CA ALA A 163 -14.36 -14.99 12.33
C ALA A 163 -12.95 -14.75 12.91
N VAL A 164 -11.98 -14.34 12.09
CA VAL A 164 -10.59 -14.15 12.52
C VAL A 164 -10.38 -12.73 13.04
N GLU A 165 -9.99 -12.61 14.31
CA GLU A 165 -9.66 -11.33 14.91
C GLU A 165 -8.54 -10.63 14.14
N ALA A 166 -8.77 -9.36 13.77
CA ALA A 166 -7.81 -8.56 13.03
C ALA A 166 -6.61 -8.18 13.92
N PRO A 167 -5.36 -8.49 13.51
CA PRO A 167 -4.20 -8.07 14.30
C PRO A 167 -4.13 -6.56 14.42
N ARG A 168 -3.97 -6.07 15.66
CA ARG A 168 -3.77 -4.65 15.93
C ARG A 168 -2.56 -4.14 15.14
N ARG A 169 -2.74 -3.00 14.47
CA ARG A 169 -1.65 -2.36 13.74
C ARG A 169 -0.62 -1.88 14.76
N PRO A 170 0.63 -2.39 14.74
CA PRO A 170 1.63 -1.94 15.69
C PRO A 170 1.97 -0.47 15.42
N GLN A 171 1.80 0.38 16.43
CA GLN A 171 2.31 1.74 16.40
C GLN A 171 3.82 1.68 16.62
N LYS A 172 4.59 1.52 15.53
CA LYS A 172 6.05 1.68 15.61
C LYS A 172 6.40 3.13 15.36
N LEU A 173 7.15 3.72 16.29
CA LEU A 173 7.81 5.00 16.09
C LEU A 173 8.68 4.92 14.82
N PRO A 174 8.62 5.91 13.91
CA PRO A 174 9.52 6.00 12.78
C PRO A 174 10.97 5.97 13.29
N LYS A 175 11.77 5.08 12.71
CA LYS A 175 13.22 5.05 12.99
C LYS A 175 13.87 6.20 12.23
N ALA A 176 13.82 7.40 12.80
CA ALA A 176 14.39 8.61 12.24
C ALA A 176 15.90 8.70 12.49
N VAL A 177 16.63 9.20 11.50
CA VAL A 177 18.04 9.63 11.67
C VAL A 177 18.01 11.03 12.27
N ARG A 178 18.72 11.28 13.38
CA ARG A 178 18.91 12.64 13.90
C ARG A 178 20.10 13.32 13.21
N VAL A 179 20.23 14.64 13.34
CA VAL A 179 21.35 15.39 12.72
C VAL A 179 22.71 14.85 13.19
N ASN A 180 22.87 14.64 14.50
CA ASN A 180 24.10 14.05 15.05
C ASN A 180 24.39 12.63 14.49
N ASP A 181 23.35 11.82 14.28
CA ASP A 181 23.52 10.49 13.66
C ASP A 181 24.01 10.62 12.22
N LEU A 182 23.43 11.54 11.46
CA LEU A 182 23.82 11.80 10.09
C LEU A 182 25.27 12.26 10.01
N ASP A 183 25.68 13.17 10.87
CA ASP A 183 27.06 13.68 10.91
C ASP A 183 28.05 12.56 11.26
N ARG A 184 27.75 11.73 12.26
CA ARG A 184 28.55 10.54 12.60
C ARG A 184 28.64 9.54 11.44
N ILE A 185 27.53 9.29 10.74
CA ILE A 185 27.50 8.41 9.57
C ILE A 185 28.36 8.96 8.44
N CYS A 186 28.25 10.25 8.14
CA CYS A 186 29.04 10.91 7.11
C CYS A 186 30.54 10.94 7.48
N ALA A 187 30.87 11.20 8.75
CA ALA A 187 32.25 11.14 9.24
C ALA A 187 32.85 9.73 9.10
N ALA A 188 32.08 8.67 9.39
CA ALA A 188 32.52 7.29 9.18
C ALA A 188 32.75 6.94 7.69
N VAL A 189 31.98 7.54 6.77
CA VAL A 189 32.25 7.41 5.33
C VAL A 189 33.56 8.09 4.95
N TRP A 190 33.80 9.32 5.43
CA TRP A 190 35.04 10.04 5.19
C TRP A 190 36.27 9.30 5.73
N LYS A 191 36.18 8.77 6.95
CA LYS A 191 37.25 7.96 7.55
C LYS A 191 37.56 6.71 6.71
N ASP A 192 36.54 5.99 6.25
CA ASP A 192 36.72 4.82 5.36
C ASP A 192 37.32 5.21 4.00
N TYR A 193 36.96 6.38 3.47
CA TYR A 193 37.53 6.89 2.23
C TYR A 193 39.02 7.23 2.38
N ARG A 194 39.39 8.02 3.39
CA ARG A 194 40.79 8.40 3.66
C ARG A 194 41.68 7.17 3.85
N ALA A 195 41.23 6.20 4.64
CA ALA A 195 41.97 4.96 4.87
C ALA A 195 42.13 4.10 3.59
N LYS A 196 41.24 4.20 2.61
CA LYS A 196 41.38 3.52 1.32
C LYS A 196 42.27 4.28 0.35
N LEU A 197 42.22 5.61 0.42
CA LEU A 197 43.06 6.48 -0.39
C LEU A 197 44.53 6.27 -0.01
N GLU A 198 44.84 6.25 1.28
CA GLU A 198 46.17 5.95 1.83
C GLU A 198 46.70 4.58 1.39
N ARG A 199 45.82 3.60 1.17
CA ARG A 199 46.17 2.25 0.69
C ARG A 199 46.20 2.13 -0.84
N GLY A 200 45.93 3.20 -1.58
CA GLY A 200 45.82 3.17 -3.04
C GLY A 200 44.63 2.38 -3.58
N HIS A 201 43.66 2.02 -2.74
CA HIS A 201 42.47 1.24 -3.14
C HIS A 201 41.39 2.10 -3.81
N VAL A 202 41.48 3.42 -3.69
CA VAL A 202 40.63 4.41 -4.36
C VAL A 202 41.50 5.56 -4.85
N ARG A 203 41.08 6.20 -5.94
CA ARG A 203 41.78 7.38 -6.46
C ARG A 203 41.42 8.62 -5.66
N ASP A 204 42.35 9.58 -5.58
CA ASP A 204 42.04 10.91 -5.06
C ASP A 204 40.95 11.55 -5.93
N GLY A 205 39.93 12.12 -5.30
CA GLY A 205 38.72 12.60 -5.99
C GLY A 205 37.78 11.51 -6.52
N GLU A 206 38.01 10.21 -6.25
CA GLU A 206 37.03 9.17 -6.53
C GLU A 206 35.75 9.42 -5.72
N LEU A 207 34.69 9.83 -6.44
CA LEU A 207 33.46 10.41 -5.91
C LEU A 207 33.02 9.76 -4.59
N ILE A 208 33.04 10.53 -3.49
CA ILE A 208 32.35 10.14 -2.25
C ILE A 208 30.87 10.44 -2.42
N TRP A 209 30.24 9.89 -3.46
CA TRP A 209 28.83 10.09 -3.79
C TRP A 209 27.88 9.76 -2.64
N ARG A 210 28.34 8.97 -1.68
CA ARG A 210 27.60 8.51 -0.50
C ARG A 210 27.26 9.66 0.45
N VAL A 211 28.23 10.52 0.79
CA VAL A 211 28.03 11.64 1.73
C VAL A 211 27.01 12.66 1.23
N PRO A 212 27.18 13.28 0.04
CA PRO A 212 26.20 14.22 -0.48
C PRO A 212 24.88 13.51 -0.76
N LEU A 213 24.85 12.23 -1.18
CA LEU A 213 23.57 11.50 -1.30
C LEU A 213 22.85 11.37 0.05
N PHE A 214 23.54 11.02 1.14
CA PHE A 214 22.90 10.87 2.45
C PHE A 214 22.40 12.21 2.99
N ARG A 215 23.23 13.26 2.91
CA ARG A 215 22.84 14.61 3.35
C ARG A 215 21.71 15.17 2.49
N PHE A 216 21.79 15.04 1.16
CA PHE A 216 20.74 15.50 0.26
C PHE A 216 19.43 14.75 0.49
N ALA A 217 19.47 13.44 0.71
CA ALA A 217 18.28 12.66 1.07
C ALA A 217 17.63 13.14 2.37
N PHE A 218 18.43 13.52 3.36
CA PHE A 218 17.96 14.06 4.62
C PHE A 218 17.38 15.48 4.47
N TYR A 219 18.01 16.36 3.70
CA TYR A 219 17.56 17.74 3.56
C TYR A 219 16.39 17.95 2.60
N THR A 220 16.16 17.01 1.67
CA THR A 220 15.07 17.10 0.68
C THR A 220 13.90 16.17 1.00
N GLY A 221 14.08 15.22 1.92
CA GLY A 221 13.07 14.20 2.22
C GLY A 221 12.74 13.29 1.03
N MET A 222 13.53 13.28 -0.05
CA MET A 222 13.22 12.50 -1.27
C MET A 222 13.12 11.00 -1.02
N ARG A 223 12.26 10.31 -1.79
CA ARG A 223 12.24 8.84 -1.77
C ARG A 223 13.53 8.30 -2.40
N ALA A 224 14.01 7.15 -1.93
CA ALA A 224 15.21 6.52 -2.49
C ALA A 224 15.11 6.23 -4.00
N SER A 225 13.91 5.94 -4.51
CA SER A 225 13.66 5.78 -5.96
C SER A 225 13.69 7.11 -6.73
N GLU A 226 13.36 8.23 -6.10
CA GLU A 226 13.47 9.56 -6.70
C GLU A 226 14.95 9.96 -6.77
N LEU A 227 15.69 9.83 -5.66
CA LEU A 227 17.15 10.02 -5.62
C LEU A 227 17.89 9.15 -6.66
N ALA A 228 17.46 7.90 -6.80
CA ALA A 228 18.03 6.96 -7.77
C ALA A 228 17.73 7.33 -9.24
N ARG A 229 16.81 8.25 -9.52
CA ARG A 229 16.47 8.69 -10.87
C ARG A 229 16.86 10.15 -11.14
N LEU A 230 17.22 10.91 -10.11
CA LEU A 230 17.52 12.33 -10.19
C LEU A 230 18.67 12.62 -11.18
N ARG A 231 18.39 13.50 -12.14
CA ARG A 231 19.33 14.02 -13.14
C ARG A 231 19.60 15.49 -12.93
N TRP A 232 20.67 16.02 -13.52
CA TRP A 232 21.00 17.43 -13.42
C TRP A 232 19.91 18.33 -14.02
N ARG A 233 19.26 17.91 -15.11
CA ARG A 233 18.10 18.62 -15.72
C ARG A 233 16.85 18.72 -14.82
N ASP A 234 16.82 17.97 -13.73
CA ASP A 234 15.72 18.00 -12.77
C ASP A 234 15.95 19.06 -11.68
N LEU A 235 17.13 19.70 -11.65
CA LEU A 235 17.51 20.74 -10.71
C LEU A 235 17.40 22.11 -11.40
N ASP A 236 16.37 22.87 -11.05
CA ASP A 236 16.18 24.24 -11.49
C ASP A 236 16.81 25.16 -10.43
N ARG A 237 18.04 25.63 -10.70
CA ARG A 237 18.80 26.45 -9.76
C ARG A 237 18.31 27.89 -9.73
N GLU A 238 17.74 28.39 -10.82
CA GLU A 238 17.20 29.75 -10.89
C GLU A 238 15.93 29.88 -10.06
N ARG A 239 15.05 28.88 -10.15
CA ARG A 239 13.81 28.84 -9.36
C ARG A 239 13.97 28.20 -7.98
N GLU A 240 15.17 27.71 -7.66
CA GLU A 240 15.46 26.94 -6.44
C GLU A 240 14.50 25.75 -6.23
N LEU A 241 14.30 24.94 -7.27
CA LEU A 241 13.37 23.80 -7.24
C LEU A 241 13.99 22.50 -7.78
N ILE A 242 13.51 21.38 -7.25
CA ILE A 242 13.78 20.02 -7.76
C ILE A 242 12.50 19.47 -8.39
N VAL A 243 12.52 19.20 -9.70
CA VAL A 243 11.38 18.68 -10.46
C VAL A 243 11.35 17.15 -10.41
N ILE A 244 10.24 16.55 -9.95
CA ILE A 244 10.05 15.10 -9.93
C ILE A 244 9.19 14.67 -11.12
N ARG A 245 9.86 14.34 -12.23
CA ARG A 245 9.21 14.07 -13.51
C ARG A 245 8.45 12.74 -13.61
N ARG A 246 8.88 11.68 -12.91
CA ARG A 246 8.26 10.33 -13.01
C ARG A 246 7.34 10.03 -11.83
N GLN A 247 6.11 10.54 -11.91
CA GLN A 247 5.03 10.35 -10.93
C GLN A 247 3.97 9.34 -11.40
N LYS A 248 3.26 8.70 -10.46
CA LYS A 248 2.24 7.65 -10.73
C LYS A 248 1.00 8.20 -11.44
N ASN A 249 0.76 9.50 -11.33
CA ASN A 249 -0.47 10.20 -11.68
C ASN A 249 -0.23 11.34 -12.69
N GLY A 250 0.92 11.34 -13.36
CA GLY A 250 1.26 12.33 -14.40
C GLY A 250 1.49 13.77 -13.91
N ARG A 251 1.11 14.11 -12.67
CA ARG A 251 1.34 15.44 -12.09
C ARG A 251 2.80 15.61 -11.72
N GLU A 252 3.45 16.62 -12.26
CA GLU A 252 4.76 17.03 -11.80
C GLU A 252 4.65 17.51 -10.34
N GLN A 253 5.59 17.09 -9.50
CA GLN A 253 5.73 17.65 -8.15
C GLN A 253 7.12 18.22 -8.02
N THR A 254 7.23 19.31 -7.26
CA THR A 254 8.50 19.97 -6.98
C THR A 254 8.94 19.73 -5.54
N ILE A 255 10.19 20.08 -5.23
CA ILE A 255 10.71 20.28 -3.86
C ILE A 255 11.45 21.60 -3.87
N PRO A 256 11.27 22.46 -2.86
CA PRO A 256 12.19 23.56 -2.61
C PRO A 256 13.63 23.07 -2.46
N LEU A 257 14.54 23.58 -3.27
CA LEU A 257 15.98 23.33 -3.19
C LEU A 257 16.59 24.30 -2.17
N THR A 258 16.47 23.97 -0.90
CA THR A 258 17.07 24.79 0.17
C THR A 258 18.60 24.91 0.02
N SER A 259 19.17 25.99 0.54
CA SER A 259 20.62 26.23 0.54
C SER A 259 21.44 25.05 1.09
N ARG A 260 20.97 24.40 2.18
CA ARG A 260 21.62 23.20 2.74
C ARG A 260 21.62 22.02 1.78
N ALA A 261 20.54 21.81 1.03
CA ALA A 261 20.47 20.78 0.01
C ALA A 261 21.35 21.14 -1.21
N ALA A 262 21.32 22.40 -1.64
CA ALA A 262 22.14 22.90 -2.75
C ALA A 262 23.65 22.76 -2.48
N CYS A 263 24.10 23.05 -1.26
CA CYS A 263 25.50 22.88 -0.84
C CYS A 263 26.00 21.44 -1.05
N GLN A 264 25.14 20.43 -0.84
CA GLN A 264 25.53 19.02 -1.07
C GLN A 264 25.81 18.72 -2.54
N LEU A 265 25.30 19.53 -3.47
CA LEU A 265 25.55 19.37 -4.89
C LEU A 265 26.91 19.94 -5.32
N GLN A 266 27.53 20.80 -4.52
CA GLN A 266 28.87 21.33 -4.78
C GLN A 266 29.95 20.24 -4.61
N GLU A 267 29.74 19.32 -3.66
CA GLU A 267 30.60 18.15 -3.44
C GLU A 267 30.43 17.07 -4.53
N VAL A 268 29.44 17.22 -5.41
CA VAL A 268 29.19 16.31 -6.52
C VAL A 268 29.72 16.95 -7.79
N ARG A 269 30.68 16.30 -8.45
CA ARG A 269 31.19 16.76 -9.75
C ARG A 269 30.01 17.00 -10.70
N ALA A 270 29.88 18.24 -11.17
CA ALA A 270 28.87 18.61 -12.16
C ALA A 270 28.97 17.72 -13.40
N GLY A 271 27.85 17.52 -14.08
CA GLY A 271 27.78 16.73 -15.30
C GLY A 271 26.73 17.31 -16.24
N ASP A 272 26.58 16.66 -17.39
CA ASP A 272 25.59 17.05 -18.39
C ASP A 272 24.17 16.97 -17.80
N PRO A 273 23.19 17.71 -18.35
CA PRO A 273 21.80 17.66 -17.89
C PRO A 273 21.21 16.24 -17.79
N GLU A 274 21.67 15.32 -18.66
CA GLU A 274 21.24 13.92 -18.70
C GLU A 274 21.99 12.98 -17.76
N ASP A 275 23.06 13.44 -17.11
CA ASP A 275 23.77 12.63 -16.15
C ASP A 275 22.97 12.51 -14.85
N PHE A 276 23.07 11.35 -14.22
CA PHE A 276 22.59 11.21 -12.84
C PHE A 276 23.40 12.12 -11.91
N VAL A 277 22.71 12.78 -10.98
CA VAL A 277 23.37 13.64 -9.97
C VAL A 277 24.30 12.78 -9.11
N PHE A 278 23.76 11.79 -8.41
CA PHE A 278 24.57 10.91 -7.56
C PHE A 278 25.09 9.71 -8.35
N ARG A 279 26.40 9.66 -8.61
CA ARG A 279 27.07 8.63 -9.42
C ARG A 279 27.94 7.72 -8.56
N SER A 280 27.70 6.41 -8.60
CA SER A 280 28.67 5.43 -8.09
C SER A 280 29.72 5.21 -9.18
N PRO A 281 31.03 5.09 -8.85
CA PRO A 281 32.09 4.83 -9.84
C PRO A 281 31.83 3.62 -10.76
N THR A 282 31.05 2.65 -10.26
CA THR A 282 30.70 1.40 -10.96
C THR A 282 29.48 1.48 -11.87
N PHE A 283 28.80 2.63 -11.99
CA PHE A 283 27.61 2.77 -12.84
C PHE A 283 27.88 3.76 -13.96
N ASP A 284 27.33 3.48 -15.14
CA ASP A 284 27.32 4.40 -16.26
C ASP A 284 26.62 5.73 -15.90
N ARG A 285 27.12 6.83 -16.47
CA ARG A 285 26.69 8.20 -16.17
C ARG A 285 25.23 8.46 -16.53
N ARG A 286 24.71 7.78 -17.56
CA ARG A 286 23.40 8.03 -18.17
C ARG A 286 22.45 6.84 -18.12
N LYS A 287 22.98 5.61 -17.97
CA LYS A 287 22.21 4.35 -17.94
C LYS A 287 22.41 3.59 -16.62
N ARG A 288 21.34 3.41 -15.85
CA ARG A 288 21.35 2.50 -14.68
C ARG A 288 19.97 1.96 -14.35
N SER A 289 19.94 0.79 -13.73
CA SER A 289 18.75 0.30 -13.05
C SER A 289 18.49 1.10 -11.78
N THR A 290 17.30 1.69 -11.67
CA THR A 290 16.83 2.40 -10.45
C THR A 290 16.85 1.46 -9.24
N ARG A 291 16.49 0.18 -9.44
CA ARG A 291 16.48 -0.83 -8.38
C ARG A 291 17.90 -1.10 -7.88
N SER A 292 18.84 -1.36 -8.79
CA SER A 292 20.21 -1.71 -8.44
C SER A 292 20.93 -0.57 -7.72
N PHE A 293 20.73 0.69 -8.16
CA PHE A 293 21.30 1.84 -7.46
C PHE A 293 20.73 2.01 -6.06
N ARG A 294 19.40 1.87 -5.89
CA ARG A 294 18.74 1.94 -4.58
C ARG A 294 19.27 0.88 -3.61
N GLU A 295 19.45 -0.35 -4.09
CA GLU A 295 20.00 -1.45 -3.28
C GLU A 295 21.45 -1.16 -2.87
N ARG A 296 22.28 -0.64 -3.79
CA ARG A 296 23.64 -0.20 -3.50
C ARG A 296 23.69 0.94 -2.48
N ALA A 297 22.89 1.99 -2.67
CA ALA A 297 22.80 3.10 -1.72
C ALA A 297 22.32 2.64 -0.34
N SER A 298 21.36 1.71 -0.28
CA SER A 298 20.86 1.13 0.98
C SER A 298 21.90 0.23 1.66
N LYS A 299 22.71 -0.48 0.90
CA LYS A 299 23.86 -1.26 1.43
C LYS A 299 24.93 -0.31 1.97
N ALA A 300 25.34 0.68 1.19
CA ALA A 300 26.34 1.68 1.58
C ALA A 300 25.93 2.43 2.86
N PHE A 301 24.66 2.82 2.99
CA PHE A 301 24.17 3.47 4.22
C PHE A 301 24.25 2.53 5.44
N ARG A 302 23.86 1.26 5.30
CA ARG A 302 23.94 0.29 6.40
C ARG A 302 25.38 0.03 6.84
N GLU A 303 26.31 -0.05 5.90
CA GLU A 303 27.75 -0.20 6.18
C GLU A 303 28.30 1.02 6.92
N ALA A 304 28.00 2.23 6.41
CA ALA A 304 28.41 3.49 7.05
C ALA A 304 27.84 3.61 8.47
N ARG A 305 26.56 3.28 8.65
CA ARG A 305 25.89 3.25 9.96
C ARG A 305 26.57 2.30 10.95
N ARG A 306 26.95 1.10 10.50
CA ARG A 306 27.68 0.13 11.33
C ARG A 306 29.07 0.67 11.73
N ARG A 307 29.81 1.24 10.78
CA ARG A 307 31.13 1.85 11.04
C ARG A 307 31.05 3.05 11.99
N ALA A 308 29.94 3.79 11.97
CA ALA A 308 29.69 4.88 12.91
C ALA A 308 29.33 4.42 14.33
N GLY A 309 29.26 3.09 14.59
CA GLY A 309 28.88 2.54 15.90
C GLY A 309 27.40 2.75 16.24
N ILE A 310 26.53 2.94 15.25
CA ILE A 310 25.09 3.15 15.51
C ILE A 310 24.36 1.80 15.44
N GLU A 311 23.91 1.34 16.60
CA GLU A 311 23.22 0.05 16.78
C GLU A 311 21.78 0.07 16.26
N ARG A 312 21.09 1.23 16.39
CA ARG A 312 19.73 1.41 15.89
C ARG A 312 19.65 0.95 14.43
N LYS A 313 18.64 0.11 14.12
CA LYS A 313 18.43 -0.46 12.78
C LYS A 313 17.90 0.60 11.78
N LEU A 314 18.68 1.65 11.53
CA LEU A 314 18.44 2.70 10.55
C LEU A 314 18.79 2.20 9.14
N ASN A 315 18.05 2.69 8.15
CA ASN A 315 18.25 2.40 6.74
C ASN A 315 18.15 3.69 5.90
N LEU A 316 18.36 3.62 4.59
CA LEU A 316 18.33 4.82 3.74
C LEU A 316 16.99 5.59 3.81
N HIS A 317 15.87 4.91 4.01
CA HIS A 317 14.56 5.56 4.19
C HIS A 317 14.43 6.26 5.56
N SER A 318 15.22 5.85 6.55
CA SER A 318 15.31 6.55 7.85
C SER A 318 15.78 8.00 7.72
N LEU A 319 16.50 8.36 6.65
CA LEU A 319 16.87 9.76 6.37
C LEU A 319 15.64 10.62 6.09
N ARG A 320 14.68 10.09 5.33
CA ARG A 320 13.40 10.76 5.08
C ARG A 320 12.54 10.84 6.34
N HIS A 321 12.58 9.82 7.19
CA HIS A 321 11.96 9.92 8.52
C HIS A 321 12.64 11.03 9.35
N GLY A 322 13.96 11.12 9.28
CA GLY A 322 14.76 12.21 9.87
C GLY A 322 14.31 13.59 9.42
N PHE A 323 14.14 13.79 8.12
CA PHE A 323 13.58 15.02 7.54
C PHE A 323 12.24 15.40 8.16
N CYS A 324 11.27 14.48 8.15
CA CYS A 324 9.92 14.74 8.66
C CYS A 324 9.93 15.00 10.18
N THR A 325 10.75 14.25 10.91
CA THR A 325 10.90 14.40 12.36
C THR A 325 11.51 15.75 12.70
N ARG A 326 12.57 16.17 11.98
CA ARG A 326 13.23 17.46 12.19
C ARG A 326 12.31 18.65 11.91
N LEU A 327 11.39 18.53 10.94
CA LEU A 327 10.36 19.53 10.68
C LEU A 327 9.32 19.57 11.82
N ALA A 328 8.88 18.41 12.32
CA ALA A 328 7.96 18.34 13.45
C ALA A 328 8.58 18.93 14.74
N GLU A 329 9.83 18.57 15.03
CA GLU A 329 10.62 19.14 16.14
C GLU A 329 10.85 20.65 15.98
N ALA A 330 10.79 21.19 14.76
CA ALA A 330 10.83 22.63 14.49
C ALA A 330 9.44 23.32 14.57
N GLY A 331 8.44 22.63 15.13
CA GLY A 331 7.07 23.16 15.27
C GLY A 331 6.29 23.26 13.96
N LYS A 332 6.71 22.58 12.88
CA LYS A 332 5.96 22.64 11.61
C LYS A 332 4.73 21.74 11.65
N SER A 333 3.62 22.27 11.12
CA SER A 333 2.35 21.54 11.08
C SER A 333 2.40 20.30 10.18
N ALA A 334 1.49 19.36 10.41
CA ALA A 334 1.39 18.15 9.59
C ALA A 334 1.11 18.45 8.11
N VAL A 335 0.46 19.58 7.81
CA VAL A 335 0.22 20.07 6.44
C VAL A 335 1.55 20.42 5.78
N VAL A 336 2.40 21.22 6.43
CA VAL A 336 3.73 21.59 5.91
C VAL A 336 4.58 20.34 5.68
N ILE A 337 4.59 19.41 6.64
CA ILE A 337 5.34 18.15 6.51
C ILE A 337 4.79 17.29 5.36
N LYS A 338 3.46 17.25 5.19
CA LYS A 338 2.81 16.51 4.10
C LYS A 338 3.23 17.07 2.75
N GLU A 339 3.21 18.39 2.57
CA GLU A 339 3.61 19.02 1.31
C GLU A 339 5.11 18.85 1.06
N ALA A 340 5.95 19.13 2.06
CA ALA A 340 7.41 19.03 1.93
C ALA A 340 7.89 17.60 1.62
N ALA A 341 7.33 16.60 2.31
CA ALA A 341 7.67 15.20 2.07
C ALA A 341 6.87 14.62 0.88
N ARG A 342 5.76 15.23 0.49
CA ARG A 342 4.80 14.73 -0.51
C ARG A 342 4.17 13.40 -0.10
N HIS A 343 3.60 13.40 1.10
CA HIS A 343 2.79 12.30 1.58
C HIS A 343 1.42 12.33 0.89
N ALA A 344 0.96 11.16 0.44
CA ALA A 344 -0.36 11.04 -0.17
C ALA A 344 -1.50 11.25 0.85
N ASP A 345 -1.22 10.95 2.13
CA ASP A 345 -2.19 11.03 3.22
C ASP A 345 -1.56 11.79 4.39
N ILE A 346 -2.31 12.77 4.91
CA ILE A 346 -1.94 13.61 6.04
C ILE A 346 -1.72 12.81 7.32
N SER A 347 -2.41 11.66 7.48
CA SER A 347 -2.22 10.74 8.62
C SER A 347 -0.76 10.29 8.75
N THR A 348 0.01 10.30 7.65
CA THR A 348 1.44 9.98 7.68
C THR A 348 2.26 11.10 8.31
N SER A 349 1.88 12.35 8.08
CA SER A 349 2.55 13.52 8.66
C SER A 349 2.14 13.76 10.11
N MET A 350 0.85 13.56 10.45
CA MET A 350 0.34 13.68 11.82
C MET A 350 1.13 12.84 12.82
N ARG A 351 1.56 11.65 12.41
CA ARG A 351 2.39 10.77 13.25
C ARG A 351 3.67 11.44 13.76
N TYR A 352 4.33 12.28 12.95
CA TYR A 352 5.55 12.97 13.41
C TYR A 352 5.23 14.11 14.37
N VAL A 353 4.13 14.83 14.14
CA VAL A 353 3.70 15.93 15.01
C VAL A 353 3.28 15.41 16.38
N HIS A 354 2.45 14.36 16.44
CA HIS A 354 2.05 13.75 17.71
C HIS A 354 3.27 13.28 18.51
N MET A 355 4.26 12.68 17.86
CA MET A 355 5.49 12.25 18.55
C MET A 355 6.33 13.41 19.09
N ALA A 356 6.41 14.52 18.36
CA ALA A 356 7.10 15.71 18.86
C ALA A 356 6.38 16.26 20.11
N ASN A 357 5.04 16.31 20.07
CA ASN A 357 4.23 16.72 21.22
C ASN A 357 4.34 15.76 22.41
N ASP A 358 4.38 14.44 22.19
CA ASP A 358 4.58 13.46 23.27
C ASP A 358 5.95 13.60 23.94
N THR A 359 6.94 14.10 23.19
CA THR A 359 8.28 14.38 23.72
C THR A 359 8.26 15.68 24.52
N LEU A 360 7.67 16.74 23.97
CA LEU A 360 7.46 18.01 24.69
C LEU A 360 6.68 17.81 26.00
N LYS A 361 5.62 16.99 25.98
CA LYS A 361 4.82 16.70 27.18
C LYS A 361 5.68 16.04 28.28
N ARG A 362 6.57 15.13 27.89
CA ARG A 362 7.50 14.49 28.84
C ARG A 362 8.51 15.48 29.39
N GLU A 363 9.14 16.30 28.55
CA GLU A 363 10.09 17.32 28.99
C GLU A 363 9.46 18.39 29.88
N LEU A 364 8.20 18.77 29.63
CA LEU A 364 7.45 19.67 30.51
C LEU A 364 7.14 19.01 31.86
N ALA A 365 6.70 17.75 31.87
CA ALA A 365 6.49 17.01 33.12
C ALA A 365 7.79 16.94 33.93
N ASP A 366 8.90 16.54 33.30
CA ASP A 366 10.22 16.46 33.95
C ASP A 366 10.71 17.81 34.51
N ALA A 367 10.24 18.95 33.99
CA ALA A 367 10.67 20.28 34.42
C ALA A 367 9.79 20.93 35.52
N PHE A 368 8.56 20.44 35.69
CA PHE A 368 7.58 21.04 36.61
C PHE A 368 7.03 20.05 37.65
N ASP A 369 7.28 18.76 37.49
CA ASP A 369 6.86 17.71 38.42
C ASP A 369 8.01 17.28 39.39
N ASP A 370 9.03 18.13 39.56
CA ASP A 370 10.07 18.01 40.63
C ASP A 370 9.58 18.60 41.97
#